data_AF-A0A4Q3GIA4-F1
#
_entry.id   AF-A0A4Q3GIA4-F1
#
_cell.length_a   1.000
_cell.length_b   1.000
_cell.length_c   1.000
_cell.angle_alpha   90.00
_cell.angle_beta   90.00
_cell.angle_gamma   90.00
#
_symmetry.space_group_name_H-M   'P 1'
#
loop_
_entity.id
_entity.type
_entity.pdbx_description
1 polymer ?
#
loop_
_entity_poly.entity_id
_entity_poly.type
_entity_poly.pdbx_seq_one_letter_code
_entity_poly.pdbx_strand_id
1 'polypeptide(L)'
;MGVLAMFGSILVWFFLPWLDKSPVRSSNYRPLYRKFFWFGLIPTFAVLFYCGGAPAEEPFVVISQIAAFYYFAHFLIILPLVSAIEKPEPLPYSITESVLGKDENANLAPTPSHAG
;
A
#
# COMPACT_ATOMS: atom_id res chain seq x y z
N MET A 1 -27.93 -4.91 2.93
CA MET A 1 -26.65 -4.17 2.78
C MET A 1 -25.42 -5.07 2.61
N GLY A 2 -25.34 -6.26 3.20
CA GLY A 2 -24.16 -7.14 3.10
C GLY A 2 -23.76 -7.55 1.68
N VAL A 3 -24.72 -7.82 0.78
CA VAL A 3 -24.43 -8.19 -0.61
C VAL A 3 -23.68 -7.09 -1.35
N LEU A 4 -24.10 -5.84 -1.19
CA LEU A 4 -23.41 -4.68 -1.78
C LEU A 4 -21.99 -4.54 -1.23
N ALA A 5 -21.79 -4.81 0.06
CA ALA A 5 -20.47 -4.81 0.67
C ALA A 5 -19.59 -5.95 0.14
N MET A 6 -20.12 -7.15 -0.12
CA MET A 6 -19.36 -8.24 -0.74
C MET A 6 -18.90 -7.89 -2.15
N PHE A 7 -19.80 -7.41 -3.01
CA PHE A 7 -19.39 -6.98 -4.35
C PHE A 7 -18.48 -5.77 -4.30
N GLY A 8 -18.77 -4.82 -3.41
CA GLY A 8 -17.97 -3.62 -3.19
C GLY A 8 -16.53 -3.93 -2.78
N SER A 9 -16.29 -4.94 -1.95
CA SER A 9 -14.94 -5.28 -1.48
C SER A 9 -14.05 -5.78 -2.63
N ILE A 10 -14.63 -6.57 -3.53
CA ILE A 10 -13.95 -7.04 -4.74
C ILE A 10 -13.76 -5.88 -5.73
N LEU A 11 -14.78 -5.04 -5.94
CA LEU A 11 -14.72 -3.92 -6.86
C LEU A 11 -13.64 -2.89 -6.47
N VAL A 12 -13.44 -2.64 -5.18
CA VAL A 12 -12.45 -1.65 -4.71
C VAL A 12 -11.04 -1.97 -5.19
N TRP A 13 -10.70 -3.26 -5.35
CA TRP A 13 -9.41 -3.69 -5.88
C TRP A 13 -9.19 -3.30 -7.33
N PHE A 14 -10.24 -3.28 -8.15
CA PHE A 14 -10.14 -2.81 -9.53
C PHE A 14 -9.86 -1.31 -9.59
N PHE A 15 -10.32 -0.54 -8.61
CA PHE A 15 -10.07 0.90 -8.56
C PHE A 15 -8.72 1.28 -7.93
N LEU A 16 -7.95 0.32 -7.42
CA LEU A 16 -6.63 0.57 -6.81
C LEU A 16 -5.68 1.41 -7.69
N PRO A 17 -5.53 1.16 -9.00
CA PRO A 17 -4.65 1.97 -9.86
C PRO A 17 -5.03 3.46 -9.92
N TRP A 18 -6.30 3.79 -9.66
CA TRP A 18 -6.79 5.18 -9.66
C TRP A 18 -6.76 5.82 -8.28
N LEU A 19 -6.86 5.01 -7.22
CA LEU A 19 -6.83 5.44 -5.82
C LEU A 19 -5.39 5.68 -5.33
N ASP A 20 -4.44 4.84 -5.73
CA ASP A 20 -3.03 5.01 -5.40
C ASP A 20 -2.30 5.76 -6.51
N LYS A 21 -2.30 7.10 -6.44
CA LYS A 21 -1.64 7.99 -7.41
C LYS A 21 -0.17 8.25 -7.08
N SER A 22 0.46 7.42 -6.25
CA SER A 22 1.81 7.68 -5.80
C SER A 22 2.80 7.55 -6.96
N PRO A 23 3.75 8.49 -7.13
CA PRO A 23 4.77 8.40 -8.17
C PRO A 23 5.75 7.24 -7.94
N VAL A 24 5.78 6.67 -6.72
CA VAL A 24 6.69 5.58 -6.36
C VAL A 24 5.95 4.26 -6.27
N ARG A 25 6.27 3.36 -7.22
CA ARG A 25 5.63 2.03 -7.35
C ARG A 25 5.96 1.06 -6.22
N SER A 26 7.13 1.22 -5.59
CA SER A 26 7.58 0.31 -4.53
C SER A 26 7.14 0.81 -3.16
N SER A 27 6.40 -0.03 -2.44
CA SER A 27 5.97 0.24 -1.05
C SER A 27 7.14 0.35 -0.07
N ASN A 28 8.36 -0.09 -0.44
CA ASN A 28 9.52 -0.02 0.46
C ASN A 28 9.99 1.42 0.70
N TYR A 29 9.79 2.30 -0.29
CA TYR A 29 10.20 3.71 -0.24
C TYR A 29 9.05 4.63 0.22
N ARG A 30 7.95 4.03 0.72
CA ARG A 30 6.74 4.72 1.19
C ARG A 30 6.48 4.37 2.66
N PRO A 31 7.12 5.09 3.61
CA PRO A 31 7.12 4.71 5.02
C PRO A 31 5.75 4.85 5.71
N LEU A 32 4.90 5.80 5.30
CA LEU A 32 3.55 5.95 5.83
C LEU A 32 2.61 4.89 5.26
N TYR A 33 2.65 4.66 3.93
CA TYR A 33 1.86 3.60 3.30
C TYR A 33 2.20 2.24 3.92
N ARG A 34 3.49 1.94 4.13
CA ARG A 34 3.94 0.69 4.75
C ARG A 34 3.34 0.49 6.15
N LYS A 35 3.26 1.55 6.97
CA LYS A 35 2.66 1.47 8.32
C LYS A 35 1.16 1.18 8.25
N PHE A 36 0.41 1.92 7.44
CA PHE A 36 -1.04 1.71 7.29
C PHE A 36 -1.36 0.32 6.73
N PHE A 37 -0.54 -0.18 5.80
CA PHE A 37 -0.69 -1.52 5.26
C PHE A 37 -0.45 -2.59 6.34
N TRP A 38 0.71 -2.56 7.01
CA TRP A 38 1.10 -3.60 7.97
C TRP A 38 0.34 -3.56 9.29
N PHE A 39 0.12 -2.38 9.86
CA PHE A 39 -0.53 -2.23 11.18
C PHE A 39 -2.04 -1.97 11.08
N GLY A 40 -2.54 -1.65 9.88
CA GLY A 40 -3.95 -1.39 9.66
C GLY A 40 -4.62 -2.52 8.87
N LEU A 41 -4.28 -2.60 7.59
CA LEU A 41 -4.97 -3.49 6.65
C LEU A 41 -4.75 -4.97 7.00
N ILE A 42 -3.52 -5.42 7.29
CA ILE A 42 -3.24 -6.82 7.63
C ILE A 42 -4.03 -7.30 8.86
N PRO A 43 -4.04 -6.59 10.01
CA PRO A 43 -4.90 -6.94 11.14
C PRO A 43 -6.38 -6.95 10.81
N THR A 44 -6.88 -5.99 10.02
CA THR A 44 -8.28 -5.97 9.60
C THR A 44 -8.67 -7.20 8.79
N PHE A 45 -7.82 -7.64 7.86
CA PHE A 45 -8.04 -8.89 7.13
C PHE A 45 -8.05 -10.11 8.07
N ALA A 46 -7.13 -10.16 9.03
CA ALA A 46 -7.10 -11.25 10.02
C ALA A 46 -8.37 -11.31 10.87
N VAL A 47 -8.86 -10.15 11.34
CA VAL A 47 -10.11 -10.04 12.10
C VAL A 47 -11.32 -10.44 11.26
N LEU A 48 -11.44 -9.94 10.02
CA LEU A 48 -12.54 -10.29 9.13
C LEU A 48 -12.53 -11.77 8.77
N PHE A 49 -11.35 -12.36 8.55
CA PHE A 49 -11.20 -13.78 8.28
C PHE A 49 -11.69 -14.62 9.46
N TYR A 50 -11.29 -14.25 10.68
CA TYR A 50 -11.73 -14.94 11.89
C TYR A 50 -13.25 -14.78 12.12
N CYS A 51 -13.76 -13.56 12.03
CA CYS A 51 -15.19 -13.28 12.21
C CYS A 51 -16.06 -13.91 11.11
N GLY A 52 -15.51 -14.18 9.92
CA GLY A 52 -16.24 -14.83 8.83
C GLY A 52 -16.66 -16.27 9.14
N GLY A 53 -15.96 -16.95 10.05
CA GLY A 53 -16.31 -18.30 10.53
C GLY A 53 -16.92 -18.33 11.94
N ALA A 54 -16.99 -17.17 12.61
CA ALA A 54 -17.53 -17.05 13.96
C ALA A 54 -19.07 -17.01 13.95
N PRO A 55 -19.74 -17.38 15.05
CA PRO A 55 -21.18 -17.24 15.16
C PRO A 55 -21.60 -15.76 15.08
N ALA A 56 -22.77 -15.51 14.50
CA ALA A 56 -23.33 -14.17 14.31
C ALA A 56 -23.96 -13.63 15.60
N GLU A 57 -23.15 -13.57 16.65
CA GLU A 57 -23.50 -13.18 18.01
C GLU A 57 -22.65 -11.99 18.47
N GLU A 58 -23.10 -11.28 19.49
CA GLU A 58 -22.26 -10.32 20.20
C GLU A 58 -21.07 -11.07 20.86
N PRO A 59 -19.82 -10.59 20.73
CA PRO A 59 -19.38 -9.29 20.20
C PRO A 59 -18.93 -9.31 18.72
N PHE A 60 -18.96 -10.47 18.05
CA PHE A 60 -18.39 -10.65 16.72
C PHE A 60 -19.10 -9.83 15.63
N VAL A 61 -20.41 -9.59 15.79
CA VAL A 61 -21.17 -8.73 14.88
C VAL A 61 -20.63 -7.30 14.87
N VAL A 62 -20.43 -6.68 16.04
CA VAL A 62 -19.91 -5.31 16.14
C VAL A 62 -18.47 -5.23 15.63
N ILE A 63 -17.63 -6.20 16.00
CA ILE A 63 -16.22 -6.26 15.58
C ILE A 63 -16.13 -6.36 14.05
N SER A 64 -16.91 -7.24 13.43
CA SER A 64 -16.92 -7.43 11.97
C SER A 64 -17.45 -6.19 11.23
N GLN A 65 -18.42 -5.47 11.78
CA GLN A 65 -18.90 -4.20 11.21
C GLN A 65 -17.83 -3.11 11.25
N ILE A 66 -17.14 -2.93 12.38
CA ILE A 66 -16.04 -1.96 12.52
C ILE A 66 -14.90 -2.33 11.58
N ALA A 67 -14.54 -3.62 11.50
CA ALA A 67 -13.49 -4.10 10.61
C ALA A 67 -13.86 -3.91 9.13
N ALA A 68 -15.10 -4.18 8.74
CA ALA A 68 -15.58 -3.92 7.38
C ALA A 68 -15.58 -2.41 7.05
N PHE A 69 -15.98 -1.56 7.99
CA PHE A 69 -15.90 -0.11 7.81
C PHE A 69 -14.45 0.35 7.59
N TYR A 70 -13.53 -0.13 8.43
CA TYR A 70 -12.10 0.18 8.27
C TYR A 70 -11.55 -0.32 6.94
N TYR A 71 -11.95 -1.52 6.48
CA TYR A 71 -11.54 -2.05 5.18
C TYR A 71 -11.87 -1.07 4.05
N PHE A 72 -13.12 -0.60 3.96
CA PHE A 72 -13.51 0.35 2.92
C PHE A 72 -12.86 1.72 3.10
N ALA A 73 -12.77 2.22 4.33
CA ALA A 73 -12.10 3.48 4.64
C ALA A 73 -10.61 3.43 4.25
N HIS A 74 -9.95 2.30 4.44
CA HIS A 74 -8.55 2.13 4.07
C HIS A 74 -8.34 2.38 2.58
N PHE A 75 -9.09 1.69 1.72
CA PHE A 75 -8.96 1.85 0.27
C PHE A 75 -9.48 3.21 -0.23
N LEU A 76 -10.68 3.63 0.19
CA LEU A 76 -11.34 4.80 -0.38
C LEU A 76 -10.84 6.13 0.18
N ILE A 77 -10.28 6.15 1.40
CA ILE A 77 -9.92 7.38 2.10
C ILE A 77 -8.43 7.39 2.47
N ILE A 78 -7.95 6.37 3.19
CA ILE A 78 -6.58 6.36 3.72
C ILE A 78 -5.57 6.28 2.58
N LEU A 79 -5.76 5.37 1.61
CA LEU A 79 -4.85 5.24 0.47
C LEU A 79 -4.70 6.53 -0.35
N PRO A 80 -5.76 7.19 -0.84
CA PRO A 80 -5.60 8.43 -1.60
C PRO A 80 -5.02 9.57 -0.74
N LEU A 81 -5.38 9.63 0.55
CA LEU A 81 -4.84 10.63 1.47
C LEU A 81 -3.34 10.44 1.72
N VAL A 82 -2.91 9.21 2.02
CA VAL A 82 -1.50 8.85 2.22
C VAL A 82 -0.73 9.08 0.92
N SER A 83 -1.27 8.66 -0.22
CA SER A 83 -0.65 8.90 -1.52
C SER A 83 -0.45 10.38 -1.83
N ALA A 84 -1.31 11.28 -1.34
CA ALA A 84 -1.19 12.71 -1.56
C ALA A 84 -0.23 13.43 -0.59
N ILE A 85 -0.13 12.95 0.65
CA ILE A 85 0.65 13.61 1.73
C ILE A 85 2.06 13.05 1.83
N GLU A 86 2.24 11.77 1.53
CA GLU A 86 3.50 11.06 1.74
C GLU A 86 4.60 11.61 0.83
N LYS A 87 5.77 11.88 1.42
CA LYS A 87 7.01 12.17 0.70
C LYS A 87 7.79 10.87 0.55
N PRO A 88 7.90 10.29 -0.66
CA PRO A 88 8.63 9.05 -0.85
C PRO A 88 10.12 9.23 -0.62
N GLU A 89 10.78 8.17 -0.15
CA GLU A 89 12.24 8.10 -0.07
C GLU A 89 12.85 8.06 -1.48
N PRO A 90 14.08 8.59 -1.66
CA PRO A 90 14.73 8.60 -2.96
C PRO A 90 14.95 7.16 -3.45
N LEU A 91 14.54 6.92 -4.70
CA LEU A 91 14.79 5.66 -5.38
C LEU A 91 16.27 5.59 -5.81
N PRO A 92 16.91 4.40 -5.77
CA PRO A 92 18.24 4.23 -6.34
C PRO A 92 18.22 4.52 -7.85
N TYR A 93 19.29 5.13 -8.37
CA TYR A 93 19.35 5.56 -9.77
C TYR A 93 19.54 4.39 -10.75
N SER A 94 20.05 3.25 -10.25
CA SER A 94 20.23 2.02 -11.03
C SER A 94 19.99 0.76 -10.19
N ILE A 95 19.56 -0.32 -10.84
CA ILE A 95 19.49 -1.66 -10.22
C ILE A 95 20.87 -2.07 -9.69
N THR A 96 21.94 -1.71 -10.40
CA THR A 96 23.33 -1.95 -10.01
C THR A 96 23.65 -1.30 -8.66
N GLU A 97 23.18 -0.08 -8.41
CA GLU A 97 23.38 0.62 -7.12
C GLU A 97 22.57 -0.05 -6.00
N SER A 98 21.38 -0.56 -6.29
CA SER A 98 20.56 -1.29 -5.31
C SER A 98 21.18 -2.62 -4.86
N VAL A 99 22.03 -3.23 -5.70
CA VAL A 99 22.65 -4.54 -5.44
C VAL A 99 24.09 -4.42 -4.93
N LEU A 100 24.90 -3.52 -5.52
CA LEU A 100 26.32 -3.35 -5.15
C LEU A 100 26.54 -2.34 -4.03
N GLY A 101 25.54 -1.51 -3.71
CA GLY A 101 25.76 -0.35 -2.84
C GLY A 101 26.54 0.74 -3.57
N LYS A 102 26.55 1.94 -2.99
CA LYS A 102 27.25 3.09 -3.58
C LYS A 102 28.76 2.85 -3.49
N ASP A 103 29.37 2.42 -4.59
CA ASP A 103 30.83 2.35 -4.71
C ASP A 103 31.40 3.77 -4.74
N GLU A 104 31.78 4.31 -3.57
CA GLU A 104 32.45 5.63 -3.47
C GLU A 104 33.81 5.67 -4.20
N ASN A 105 34.31 4.51 -4.67
CA ASN A 105 35.57 4.36 -5.40
C ASN A 105 35.40 4.16 -6.92
N ALA A 106 34.18 4.21 -7.45
CA ALA A 106 33.96 4.10 -8.89
C ALA A 106 34.34 5.42 -9.58
N ASN A 107 35.61 5.54 -10.01
CA ASN A 107 36.03 6.52 -11.01
C ASN A 107 35.24 6.26 -12.30
N LEU A 108 34.11 6.94 -12.46
CA LEU A 108 33.38 6.96 -13.72
C LEU A 108 34.30 7.62 -14.74
N ALA A 109 34.79 6.82 -15.69
CA ALA A 109 35.53 7.32 -16.84
C ALA A 109 34.70 8.44 -17.51
N PRO A 110 35.33 9.52 -17.99
CA PRO A 110 34.61 10.66 -18.55
C PRO A 110 33.71 10.20 -19.70
N THR A 111 32.43 10.54 -19.59
CA THR A 111 31.41 10.31 -20.61
C THR A 111 31.94 10.76 -21.97
N PRO A 112 31.96 9.90 -23.02
CA PRO A 112 32.31 10.36 -24.35
C PRO A 112 31.27 11.40 -24.78
N SER A 113 31.75 12.63 -24.97
CA SER A 113 31.03 13.71 -25.63
C SER A 113 30.59 13.21 -27.00
N HIS A 114 29.31 12.89 -27.14
CA HIS A 114 28.69 12.75 -28.46
C HIS A 114 28.51 14.16 -29.03
N ALA A 115 29.59 14.67 -29.60
CA ALA A 115 29.54 15.73 -30.61
C ALA A 115 29.14 15.10 -31.95
N GLY A 116 27.99 15.52 -32.46
CA GLY A 116 27.46 15.22 -33.78
C GLY A 116 26.32 16.18 -34.08
#